data_AF-A0A2E7JL86-F1
#
_entry.id   AF-A0A2E7JL86-F1
#
_cell.length_a   1.000
_cell.length_b   1.000
_cell.length_c   1.000
_cell.angle_alpha   90.00
_cell.angle_beta   90.00
_cell.angle_gamma   90.00
#
_symmetry.space_group_name_H-M   'P 1'
#
loop_
_entity.id
_entity.type
_entity.pdbx_description
1 polymer ?
#
loop_
_entity_poly.entity_id
_entity_poly.type
_entity_poly.pdbx_seq_one_letter_code
_entity_poly.pdbx_strand_id
1 'polypeptide(L)'
;MHGFDSIQIPEQPEVLIAFSDLKDFAPFVRDLDEAQLFAVLSDYYELIGDIVAAGGGKVVKFIGDAALLAFPVEGIDAGVLALRELRQRGDRFFADGDRPCRHVVKAHCGPVCCGQIGTRDDKRFDLFGQTVNTAALLPSNGMVLTPQVFRRLAPETRQLFEKHTPPITYVAVEDRHD
;
A
#
# COMPACT_ATOMS: atom_id res chain seq x y z
N MET A 1 16.58 -1.61 -16.88
CA MET A 1 16.13 -0.92 -15.66
C MET A 1 16.82 -1.55 -14.48
N HIS A 2 17.53 -0.78 -13.66
CA HIS A 2 18.07 -1.26 -12.40
C HIS A 2 16.91 -1.38 -11.40
N GLY A 3 16.70 -2.56 -10.82
CA GLY A 3 15.64 -2.79 -9.83
C GLY A 3 15.96 -2.09 -8.50
N PHE A 4 14.96 -1.94 -7.63
CA PHE A 4 15.12 -1.30 -6.31
C PHE A 4 16.27 -1.89 -5.46
N ASP A 5 16.65 -3.15 -5.71
CA ASP A 5 17.69 -3.87 -4.95
C ASP A 5 19.12 -3.37 -5.17
N SER A 6 19.41 -2.65 -6.25
CA SER A 6 20.76 -2.12 -6.52
C SER A 6 21.03 -0.75 -5.91
N ILE A 7 20.02 -0.11 -5.30
CA ILE A 7 20.11 1.26 -4.79
C ILE A 7 20.85 1.27 -3.44
N GLN A 8 22.15 1.61 -3.48
CA GLN A 8 23.04 1.68 -2.31
C GLN A 8 23.25 3.12 -1.82
N ILE A 9 23.00 4.10 -2.68
CA ILE A 9 23.13 5.54 -2.44
C ILE A 9 21.78 6.23 -2.61
N PRO A 10 21.57 7.44 -2.06
CA PRO A 10 20.31 8.15 -2.21
C PRO A 10 19.97 8.38 -3.69
N GLU A 11 18.83 7.87 -4.12
CA GLU A 11 18.26 8.14 -5.45
C GLU A 11 16.93 8.87 -5.30
N GLN A 12 16.53 9.56 -6.38
CA GLN A 12 15.22 10.23 -6.46
C GLN A 12 14.38 9.79 -7.66
N PRO A 13 14.05 8.48 -7.76
CA PRO A 13 13.19 8.00 -8.82
C PRO A 13 11.75 8.47 -8.61
N GLU A 14 11.00 8.52 -9.69
CA GLU A 14 9.54 8.56 -9.63
C GLU A 14 8.99 7.14 -9.53
N VAL A 15 8.09 6.92 -8.58
CA VAL A 15 7.57 5.58 -8.24
C VAL A 15 6.08 5.64 -7.98
N LEU A 16 5.40 4.51 -8.15
CA LEU A 16 4.08 4.26 -7.58
C LEU A 16 4.27 3.71 -6.16
N ILE A 17 3.84 4.46 -5.16
CA ILE A 17 3.77 4.03 -3.77
C ILE A 17 2.37 3.55 -3.47
N ALA A 18 2.28 2.42 -2.76
CA ALA A 18 1.03 2.00 -2.17
C ALA A 18 1.19 1.57 -0.72
N PHE A 19 0.13 1.79 0.05
CA PHE A 19 -0.07 1.19 1.36
C PHE A 19 -1.17 0.15 1.25
N SER A 20 -0.87 -1.04 1.75
CA SER A 20 -1.84 -2.09 2.05
C SER A 20 -2.10 -2.08 3.54
N ASP A 21 -3.34 -2.26 3.97
CA ASP A 21 -3.72 -2.28 5.39
C ASP A 21 -5.00 -3.09 5.62
N LEU A 22 -5.22 -3.56 6.84
CA LEU A 22 -6.41 -4.32 7.22
C LEU A 22 -7.30 -3.54 8.18
N LYS A 23 -8.52 -3.23 7.75
CA LYS A 23 -9.54 -2.77 8.69
C LYS A 23 -10.00 -3.92 9.56
N ASP A 24 -10.31 -3.59 10.81
CA ASP A 24 -10.85 -4.49 11.82
C ASP A 24 -9.88 -5.63 12.21
N PHE A 25 -8.58 -5.48 11.92
CA PHE A 25 -7.53 -6.43 12.33
C PHE A 25 -7.32 -6.47 13.84
N ALA A 26 -7.21 -5.30 14.50
CA ALA A 26 -6.99 -5.25 15.95
C ALA A 26 -8.10 -5.98 16.76
N PRO A 27 -9.39 -5.87 16.40
CA PRO A 27 -10.42 -6.74 16.95
C PRO A 27 -10.22 -8.23 16.67
N PHE A 28 -9.90 -8.60 15.43
CA PHE A 28 -9.72 -9.97 15.00
C PHE A 28 -8.60 -10.69 15.77
N VAL A 29 -7.46 -10.04 15.99
CA VAL A 29 -6.31 -10.70 16.64
C VAL A 29 -6.51 -10.94 18.14
N ARG A 30 -7.49 -10.31 18.79
CA ARG A 30 -7.78 -10.56 20.22
C ARG A 30 -8.29 -11.97 20.49
N ASP A 31 -8.84 -12.61 19.47
CA ASP A 31 -9.43 -13.95 19.56
C ASP A 31 -8.43 -15.05 19.15
N LEU A 32 -7.19 -14.68 18.81
CA LEU A 32 -6.13 -15.60 18.38
C LEU A 32 -5.06 -15.77 19.46
N ASP A 33 -4.51 -16.98 19.55
CA ASP A 33 -3.24 -17.18 20.22
C ASP A 33 -2.04 -16.73 19.37
N GLU A 34 -0.86 -16.68 19.98
CA GLU A 34 0.37 -16.21 19.34
C GLU A 34 0.76 -17.04 18.10
N ALA A 35 0.53 -18.36 18.13
CA ALA A 35 0.89 -19.25 17.04
C ALA A 35 -0.06 -19.08 15.85
N GLN A 36 -1.35 -18.93 16.12
CA GLN A 36 -2.38 -18.63 15.12
C GLN A 36 -2.13 -17.27 14.47
N LEU A 37 -1.86 -16.23 15.26
CA LEU A 37 -1.54 -14.91 14.74
C LEU A 37 -0.31 -14.94 13.84
N PHE A 38 0.76 -15.60 14.29
CA PHE A 38 1.99 -15.73 13.51
C PHE A 38 1.76 -16.47 12.18
N ALA A 39 1.02 -17.57 12.20
CA ALA A 39 0.70 -18.33 10.98
C ALA A 39 -0.12 -17.49 9.99
N VAL A 40 -1.16 -16.81 10.47
CA VAL A 40 -2.02 -15.96 9.61
C VAL A 40 -1.23 -14.82 8.99
N LEU A 41 -0.37 -14.13 9.76
CA LEU A 41 0.47 -13.06 9.22
C LEU A 41 1.52 -13.58 8.25
N SER A 42 2.11 -14.75 8.52
CA SER A 42 3.09 -15.35 7.61
C SER A 42 2.46 -15.64 6.24
N ASP A 43 1.33 -16.33 6.20
CA ASP A 43 0.62 -16.65 4.96
C ASP A 43 0.14 -15.38 4.22
N TYR A 44 -0.32 -14.38 4.98
CA TYR A 44 -0.75 -13.09 4.42
C TYR A 44 0.42 -12.30 3.83
N TYR A 45 1.60 -12.32 4.46
CA TYR A 45 2.79 -11.64 3.94
C TYR A 45 3.32 -12.31 2.68
N GLU A 46 3.30 -13.65 2.61
CA GLU A 46 3.63 -14.39 1.39
C GLU A 46 2.67 -14.03 0.25
N LEU A 47 1.35 -13.97 0.53
CA LEU A 47 0.35 -13.53 -0.45
C LEU A 47 0.64 -12.13 -0.99
N ILE A 48 0.99 -11.18 -0.12
CA ILE A 48 1.38 -9.82 -0.53
C ILE A 48 2.63 -9.87 -1.40
N GLY A 49 3.66 -10.59 -0.94
CA GLY A 49 4.94 -10.72 -1.62
C GLY A 49 4.78 -11.22 -3.06
N ASP A 50 4.04 -12.33 -3.24
CA ASP A 50 3.80 -12.95 -4.53
C ASP A 50 3.10 -12.01 -5.52
N ILE A 51 2.01 -11.36 -5.08
CA ILE A 51 1.23 -10.48 -5.94
C ILE A 51 2.04 -9.23 -6.32
N VAL A 52 2.75 -8.64 -5.35
CA VAL A 52 3.55 -7.44 -5.57
C VAL A 52 4.71 -7.75 -6.52
N ALA A 53 5.40 -8.88 -6.33
CA ALA A 53 6.48 -9.31 -7.21
C ALA A 53 5.98 -9.59 -8.64
N ALA A 54 4.82 -10.24 -8.80
CA ALA A 54 4.20 -10.48 -10.11
C ALA A 54 3.83 -9.18 -10.84
N GLY A 55 3.48 -8.13 -10.10
CA GLY A 55 3.26 -6.77 -10.62
C GLY A 55 4.52 -5.97 -10.94
N GLY A 56 5.72 -6.55 -10.76
CA GLY A 56 7.00 -5.87 -10.93
C GLY A 56 7.36 -4.91 -9.79
N GLY A 57 6.68 -5.03 -8.65
CA GLY A 57 6.90 -4.21 -7.46
C GLY A 57 7.81 -4.85 -6.43
N LYS A 58 7.94 -4.16 -5.31
CA LYS A 58 8.69 -4.58 -4.13
C LYS A 58 7.89 -4.26 -2.87
N VAL A 59 7.83 -5.22 -1.95
CA VAL A 59 7.46 -4.94 -0.56
C VAL A 59 8.65 -4.26 0.10
N VAL A 60 8.49 -3.00 0.47
CA VAL A 60 9.56 -2.22 1.13
C VAL A 60 9.67 -2.67 2.59
N LYS A 61 8.54 -2.71 3.30
CA LYS A 61 8.45 -3.16 4.68
C LYS A 61 7.01 -3.47 5.08
N PHE A 62 6.87 -4.38 6.03
CA PHE A 62 5.64 -4.61 6.80
C PHE A 62 5.66 -3.77 8.08
N ILE A 63 4.49 -3.30 8.52
CA ILE A 63 4.27 -2.49 9.72
C ILE A 63 3.00 -3.01 10.40
N GLY A 64 3.14 -4.07 11.19
CA GLY A 64 1.97 -4.82 11.66
C GLY A 64 1.20 -5.39 10.46
N ASP A 65 -0.11 -5.23 10.44
CA ASP A 65 -1.01 -5.62 9.34
C ASP A 65 -0.89 -4.77 8.07
N ALA A 66 -0.13 -3.67 8.12
CA ALA A 66 0.12 -2.83 6.97
C ALA A 66 1.38 -3.22 6.19
N ALA A 67 1.41 -2.91 4.89
CA ALA A 67 2.58 -3.05 4.03
C ALA A 67 2.82 -1.78 3.22
N LEU A 68 4.08 -1.33 3.16
CA LEU A 68 4.55 -0.30 2.24
C LEU A 68 5.08 -0.98 0.97
N LEU A 69 4.48 -0.62 -0.16
CA LEU A 69 4.72 -1.22 -1.46
C LEU A 69 5.24 -0.16 -2.44
N ALA A 70 6.14 -0.56 -3.33
CA ALA A 70 6.70 0.31 -4.36
C ALA A 70 6.72 -0.38 -5.71
N PHE A 71 6.32 0.32 -6.76
CA PHE A 71 6.39 -0.15 -8.14
C PHE A 71 7.08 0.90 -9.02
N PRO A 72 7.82 0.49 -10.07
CA PRO A 72 8.33 1.41 -11.07
C PRO A 72 7.20 2.17 -11.74
N VAL A 73 7.38 3.48 -11.97
CA VAL A 73 6.33 4.30 -12.58
C VAL A 73 6.14 3.99 -14.07
N GLU A 74 7.17 3.47 -14.74
CA GLU A 74 7.12 3.04 -16.13
C GLU A 74 6.15 1.86 -16.35
N GLY A 75 5.92 1.06 -15.29
CA GLY A 75 5.00 -0.08 -15.26
C GLY A 75 3.73 0.18 -14.43
N ILE A 76 3.30 1.44 -14.32
CA ILE A 76 2.22 1.85 -13.40
C ILE A 76 0.91 1.08 -13.57
N ASP A 77 0.54 0.72 -14.80
CA ASP A 77 -0.65 -0.11 -15.05
C ASP A 77 -0.52 -1.50 -14.44
N ALA A 78 0.63 -2.17 -14.61
CA ALA A 78 0.88 -3.48 -14.00
C ALA A 78 0.85 -3.40 -12.47
N GLY A 79 1.47 -2.36 -11.89
CA GLY A 79 1.43 -2.12 -10.45
C GLY A 79 0.01 -1.88 -9.94
N VAL A 80 -0.79 -1.07 -10.62
CA VAL A 80 -2.20 -0.82 -10.23
C VAL A 80 -3.07 -2.06 -10.37
N LEU A 81 -2.86 -2.88 -11.41
CA LEU A 81 -3.56 -4.16 -11.56
C LEU A 81 -3.18 -5.15 -10.45
N ALA A 82 -1.91 -5.24 -10.09
CA ALA A 82 -1.44 -6.06 -8.97
C ALA A 82 -2.03 -5.57 -7.63
N LEU A 83 -2.10 -4.27 -7.41
CA LEU A 83 -2.75 -3.69 -6.21
C LEU A 83 -4.25 -4.00 -6.16
N ARG A 84 -4.92 -4.04 -7.30
CA ARG A 84 -6.33 -4.44 -7.40
C ARG A 84 -6.52 -5.93 -7.12
N GLU A 85 -5.65 -6.78 -7.64
CA GLU A 85 -5.62 -8.22 -7.31
C GLU A 85 -5.36 -8.43 -5.82
N LEU A 86 -4.36 -7.73 -5.26
CA LEU A 86 -4.02 -7.79 -3.84
C LEU A 86 -5.24 -7.47 -2.97
N ARG A 87 -5.97 -6.40 -3.28
CA ARG A 87 -7.21 -6.09 -2.57
C ARG A 87 -8.22 -7.23 -2.63
N GLN A 88 -8.44 -7.82 -3.82
CA GLN A 88 -9.43 -8.88 -4.00
C GLN A 88 -9.03 -10.20 -3.33
N ARG A 89 -7.77 -10.60 -3.45
CA ARG A 89 -7.25 -11.83 -2.84
C ARG A 89 -7.06 -11.69 -1.34
N GLY A 90 -6.68 -10.51 -0.87
CA GLY A 90 -6.66 -10.18 0.56
C GLY A 90 -8.04 -10.30 1.19
N ASP A 91 -9.07 -9.68 0.59
CA ASP A 91 -10.45 -9.83 1.08
C ASP A 91 -10.88 -11.31 1.13
N ARG A 92 -10.56 -12.10 0.09
CA ARG A 92 -10.86 -13.55 0.07
C ARG A 92 -10.11 -14.32 1.14
N PHE A 93 -8.81 -14.06 1.32
CA PHE A 93 -7.98 -14.71 2.32
C PHE A 93 -8.54 -14.58 3.74
N PHE A 94 -9.08 -13.40 4.08
CA PHE A 94 -9.72 -13.20 5.38
C PHE A 94 -11.14 -13.77 5.43
N ALA A 95 -11.93 -13.64 4.35
CA ALA A 95 -13.28 -14.19 4.28
C ALA A 95 -13.31 -15.72 4.37
N ASP A 96 -12.40 -16.43 3.68
CA ASP A 96 -12.33 -17.90 3.68
C ASP A 96 -11.94 -18.48 5.06
N GLY A 97 -11.37 -17.64 5.93
CA GLY A 97 -11.10 -17.98 7.33
C GLY A 97 -12.19 -17.53 8.31
N ASP A 98 -13.35 -17.08 7.82
CA ASP A 98 -14.44 -16.47 8.60
C ASP A 98 -13.99 -15.24 9.42
N ARG A 99 -13.04 -14.46 8.89
CA ARG A 99 -12.41 -13.33 9.60
C ARG A 99 -13.03 -12.01 9.14
N PRO A 100 -13.41 -11.11 10.05
CA PRO A 100 -14.09 -9.86 9.72
C PRO A 100 -13.14 -8.75 9.20
N CYS A 101 -11.98 -9.10 8.65
CA CYS A 101 -11.01 -8.12 8.17
C CYS A 101 -11.33 -7.68 6.74
N ARG A 102 -11.09 -6.40 6.44
CA ARG A 102 -11.25 -5.85 5.08
C ARG A 102 -9.96 -5.23 4.60
N HIS A 103 -9.59 -5.57 3.38
CA HIS A 103 -8.35 -5.14 2.79
C HIS A 103 -8.50 -3.76 2.15
N VAL A 104 -7.60 -2.85 2.54
CA VAL A 104 -7.55 -1.47 2.07
C VAL A 104 -6.26 -1.26 1.31
N VAL A 105 -6.35 -0.60 0.15
CA VAL A 105 -5.19 -0.26 -0.67
C VAL A 105 -5.27 1.21 -1.05
N LYS A 106 -4.19 1.94 -0.81
CA LYS A 106 -4.09 3.37 -1.12
C LYS A 106 -2.86 3.57 -1.99
N ALA A 107 -3.00 4.21 -3.15
CA ALA A 107 -1.85 4.44 -4.01
C ALA A 107 -1.71 5.88 -4.50
N HIS A 108 -0.46 6.32 -4.53
CA HIS A 108 -0.02 7.60 -5.06
C HIS A 108 1.26 7.40 -5.87
N CYS A 109 1.58 8.31 -6.79
CA CYS A 109 2.84 8.25 -7.52
C CYS A 109 3.51 9.61 -7.55
N GLY A 110 4.84 9.62 -7.56
CA GLY A 110 5.65 10.83 -7.51
C GLY A 110 7.10 10.54 -7.15
N PRO A 111 7.96 11.58 -7.10
CA PRO A 111 9.35 11.42 -6.70
C PRO A 111 9.44 10.98 -5.23
N VAL A 112 10.39 10.11 -4.92
CA VAL A 112 10.74 9.71 -3.55
C VAL A 112 12.22 9.96 -3.29
N CYS A 113 12.63 9.91 -2.02
CA CYS A 113 14.03 9.72 -1.66
C CYS A 113 14.17 8.27 -1.18
N CYS A 114 15.03 7.47 -1.79
CA CYS A 114 15.21 6.06 -1.40
C CYS A 114 16.68 5.64 -1.32
N GLY A 115 16.94 4.56 -0.57
CA GLY A 115 18.26 3.97 -0.44
C GLY A 115 18.39 3.09 0.82
N GLN A 116 19.59 2.56 1.05
CA GLN A 116 19.92 1.78 2.25
C GLN A 116 20.07 2.72 3.46
N ILE A 117 19.08 2.69 4.37
CA ILE A 117 19.05 3.49 5.60
C ILE A 117 18.94 2.58 6.83
N GLY A 118 19.48 3.03 7.95
CA GLY A 118 19.44 2.28 9.20
C GLY A 118 20.66 2.54 10.06
N THR A 119 20.87 1.66 11.03
CA THR A 119 22.06 1.74 11.90
C THR A 119 23.30 1.23 11.16
N ARG A 120 24.47 1.30 11.80
CA ARG A 120 25.72 0.83 11.20
C ARG A 120 25.64 -0.63 10.73
N ASP A 121 24.96 -1.47 11.51
CA ASP A 121 24.95 -2.93 11.34
C ASP A 121 23.60 -3.48 10.86
N ASP A 122 22.57 -2.64 10.68
CA ASP A 122 21.25 -3.02 10.14
C ASP A 122 20.74 -1.91 9.22
N LYS A 123 21.22 -1.93 7.97
CA LYS A 123 20.70 -1.09 6.89
C LYS A 123 19.69 -1.88 6.08
N ARG A 124 18.60 -1.21 5.72
CA ARG A 124 17.56 -1.77 4.84
C ARG A 124 17.19 -0.75 3.80
N PHE A 125 16.73 -1.23 2.65
CA PHE A 125 16.14 -0.37 1.64
C PHE A 125 14.86 0.24 2.21
N ASP A 126 14.75 1.57 2.15
CA ASP A 126 13.55 2.28 2.53
C ASP A 126 13.37 3.50 1.61
N LEU A 127 12.17 4.08 1.66
CA LEU A 127 11.82 5.25 0.87
C LEU A 127 11.00 6.25 1.68
N PHE A 128 11.20 7.53 1.39
CA PHE A 128 10.66 8.65 2.16
C PHE A 128 10.25 9.80 1.24
N GLY A 129 9.55 10.75 1.84
CA GLY A 129 9.21 12.02 1.21
C GLY A 129 7.71 12.21 1.06
N GLN A 130 7.35 13.33 0.45
CA GLN A 130 5.96 13.77 0.35
C GLN A 130 5.08 12.75 -0.37
N THR A 131 5.58 12.08 -1.41
CA THR A 131 4.84 11.04 -2.15
C THR A 131 4.41 9.89 -1.23
N VAL A 132 5.28 9.47 -0.30
CA VAL A 132 4.99 8.39 0.66
C VAL A 132 3.92 8.86 1.65
N ASN A 133 4.08 10.06 2.21
CA ASN A 133 3.14 10.64 3.17
C ASN A 133 1.76 10.85 2.54
N THR A 134 1.70 11.32 1.29
CA THR A 134 0.44 11.49 0.57
C THR A 134 -0.26 10.15 0.40
N ALA A 135 0.44 9.06 0.02
CA ALA A 135 -0.16 7.74 -0.08
C ALA A 135 -0.72 7.25 1.27
N ALA A 136 0.05 7.40 2.35
CA ALA A 136 -0.33 6.95 3.69
C ALA A 136 -1.61 7.63 4.21
N LEU A 137 -1.74 8.94 3.97
CA LEU A 137 -2.82 9.77 4.49
C LEU A 137 -4.11 9.71 3.68
N LEU A 138 -4.16 8.96 2.56
CA LEU A 138 -5.39 8.84 1.77
C LEU A 138 -6.51 8.20 2.60
N PRO A 139 -7.69 8.82 2.70
CA PRO A 139 -8.84 8.19 3.32
C PRO A 139 -9.40 7.10 2.39
N SER A 140 -9.63 5.90 2.92
CA SER A 140 -10.21 4.80 2.13
C SER A 140 -10.89 3.74 3.01
N ASN A 141 -11.89 3.09 2.43
CA ASN A 141 -12.54 1.87 2.93
C ASN A 141 -12.30 0.65 2.01
N GLY A 142 -11.46 0.80 0.98
CA GLY A 142 -11.16 -0.21 -0.02
C GLY A 142 -9.94 0.19 -0.84
N MET A 143 -10.03 0.15 -2.17
CA MET A 143 -8.96 0.64 -3.04
C MET A 143 -9.18 2.10 -3.43
N VAL A 144 -8.18 2.95 -3.27
CA VAL A 144 -8.19 4.35 -3.73
C VAL A 144 -6.89 4.71 -4.44
N LEU A 145 -7.03 5.46 -5.52
CA LEU A 145 -5.93 6.06 -6.28
C LEU A 145 -6.05 7.58 -6.23
N THR A 146 -4.93 8.29 -6.16
CA THR A 146 -4.99 9.74 -6.38
C THR A 146 -5.24 10.07 -7.86
N PRO A 147 -5.72 11.30 -8.17
CA PRO A 147 -5.83 11.75 -9.55
C PRO A 147 -4.51 11.69 -10.34
N GLN A 148 -3.36 11.82 -9.67
CA GLN A 148 -2.05 11.74 -10.29
C GLN A 148 -1.76 10.33 -10.83
N VAL A 149 -2.10 9.29 -10.07
CA VAL A 149 -1.99 7.90 -10.53
C VAL A 149 -2.97 7.67 -11.68
N PHE A 150 -4.24 8.02 -11.49
CA PHE A 150 -5.29 7.81 -12.51
C PHE A 150 -4.94 8.42 -13.87
N ARG A 151 -4.37 9.63 -13.89
CA ARG A 151 -3.96 10.32 -15.12
C ARG A 151 -2.78 9.67 -15.85
N ARG A 152 -2.05 8.76 -15.21
CA ARG A 152 -0.94 8.01 -15.83
C ARG A 152 -1.33 6.63 -16.34
N LEU A 153 -2.48 6.12 -15.92
CA LEU A 153 -3.01 4.84 -16.39
C LEU A 153 -3.39 4.88 -17.87
N ALA A 154 -3.27 3.73 -18.52
CA ALA A 154 -3.83 3.48 -19.85
C ALA A 154 -5.38 3.52 -19.81
N PRO A 155 -6.06 3.83 -20.94
CA PRO A 155 -7.52 3.90 -21.01
C PRO A 155 -8.24 2.65 -20.48
N GLU A 156 -7.72 1.47 -20.76
CA GLU A 156 -8.28 0.17 -20.37
C GLU A 156 -8.26 0.00 -18.84
N THR A 157 -7.15 0.38 -18.20
CA THR A 157 -7.02 0.33 -16.73
C THR A 157 -7.87 1.41 -16.06
N ARG A 158 -8.01 2.59 -16.68
CA ARG A 158 -8.88 3.67 -16.15
C ARG A 158 -10.35 3.27 -16.06
N GLN A 159 -10.84 2.44 -16.98
CA GLN A 159 -12.23 1.96 -16.97
C GLN A 159 -12.58 1.13 -15.72
N LEU A 160 -11.56 0.67 -14.97
CA LEU A 160 -11.75 -0.06 -13.72
C LEU A 160 -12.02 0.86 -12.51
N PHE A 161 -11.96 2.18 -12.68
CA PHE A 161 -12.09 3.16 -11.60
C PHE A 161 -13.12 4.23 -11.93
N GLU A 162 -13.89 4.63 -10.93
CA GLU A 162 -14.84 5.73 -11.00
C GLU A 162 -14.42 6.86 -10.06
N LYS A 163 -14.75 8.10 -10.43
CA LYS A 163 -14.46 9.27 -9.60
C LYS A 163 -15.34 9.24 -8.35
N HIS A 164 -14.73 9.12 -7.17
CA HIS A 164 -15.39 9.31 -5.90
C HIS A 164 -15.15 10.73 -5.36
N THR A 165 -16.21 11.41 -4.91
CA THR A 165 -16.12 12.73 -4.26
C THR A 165 -16.80 12.61 -2.89
N PRO A 166 -16.05 12.61 -1.77
CA PRO A 166 -16.62 12.54 -0.43
C PRO A 166 -17.59 13.70 -0.14
N PRO A 167 -18.52 13.56 0.81
CA PRO A 167 -19.47 14.62 1.15
C PRO A 167 -18.76 15.84 1.77
N ILE A 168 -19.34 17.02 1.55
CA ILE A 168 -18.92 18.25 2.23
C ILE A 168 -19.23 18.12 3.72
N THR A 169 -18.22 18.28 4.57
CA THR A 169 -18.38 18.33 6.03
C THR A 169 -18.37 19.78 6.50
N TYR A 170 -19.27 20.10 7.43
CA TYR A 170 -19.31 21.37 8.14
C TYR A 170 -18.92 21.11 9.59
N VAL A 171 -18.06 21.96 10.16
CA VAL A 171 -17.70 21.94 11.58
C VAL A 171 -18.32 23.16 12.26
N ALA A 172 -18.62 23.05 13.56
CA ALA A 172 -19.08 24.20 14.33
C ALA A 172 -18.00 25.29 14.36
N VAL A 173 -18.42 26.56 14.40
CA VAL A 173 -17.48 27.70 14.40
C VAL A 173 -16.55 27.64 15.61
N GLU A 174 -17.05 27.14 16.74
CA GLU A 174 -16.33 26.98 18.00
C GLU A 174 -15.29 25.85 17.97
N ASP A 175 -15.42 24.88 17.06
CA ASP A 175 -14.56 23.69 16.97
C ASP A 175 -13.43 23.84 15.93
N ARG A 176 -13.20 25.06 15.41
CA ARG A 176 -11.99 25.38 14.62
C ARG A 176 -10.77 25.23 15.54
N HIS A 177 -10.16 24.06 15.56
CA HIS A 177 -8.85 23.89 16.20
C HIS A 177 -7.81 24.74 15.45
N ASP A 178 -6.92 25.40 16.21
CA ASP A 178 -5.75 26.14 15.72
C ASP A 178 -4.80 25.27 14.86
#